data_AF-A0A6A5NXA2-F1
#
_entry.id   AF-A0A6A5NXA2-F1
#
_cell.length_a   1.000
_cell.length_b   1.000
_cell.length_c   1.000
_cell.angle_alpha   90.00
_cell.angle_beta   90.00
_cell.angle_gamma   90.00
#
_symmetry.space_group_name_H-M   'P 1'
#
loop_
_entity.id
_entity.type
_entity.pdbx_description
1 polymer ?
#
loop_
_entity_poly.entity_id
_entity_poly.type
_entity_poly.pdbx_seq_one_letter_code
_entity_poly.pdbx_strand_id
1 'polypeptide(L)'
;MVAPSDASLRTCFSCSIPNLLRDHMVSGLFTIDYLRRIAFRTKIETLSPRPCITVTSHSVHPNTKSTTAAKVFIGGVEITQSGLFNNNMIIVHDIHGFISQLSPFSCDVERMTSLSFPPHPEQCSR
;
A
#
# COMPACT_ATOMS: atom_id res chain seq x y z
N MET A 1 -2.43 -7.00 7.14
CA MET A 1 -3.19 -6.09 8.02
C MET A 1 -2.25 -5.07 8.61
N VAL A 2 -2.71 -3.83 8.77
CA VAL A 2 -1.94 -2.73 9.36
C VAL A 2 -2.55 -2.33 10.69
N ALA A 3 -1.74 -2.18 11.72
CA ALA A 3 -2.15 -1.81 13.07
C ALA A 3 -1.53 -0.44 13.41
N PRO A 4 -2.33 0.65 13.45
CA PRO A 4 -1.85 1.92 13.98
C PRO A 4 -1.73 1.85 15.50
N SER A 5 -0.73 2.54 16.05
CA SER A 5 -0.59 2.68 17.50
C SER A 5 -1.73 3.51 18.12
N ASP A 6 -2.08 3.25 19.38
CA ASP A 6 -3.10 4.01 20.12
C ASP A 6 -2.78 5.52 20.18
N ALA A 7 -1.49 5.86 20.28
CA ALA A 7 -1.03 7.25 20.27
C ALA A 7 -1.34 7.91 18.91
N SER A 8 -1.10 7.20 17.81
CA SER A 8 -1.40 7.70 16.46
C SER A 8 -2.90 7.91 16.25
N LEU A 9 -3.75 7.01 16.73
CA LEU A 9 -5.21 7.16 16.62
C LEU A 9 -5.74 8.39 17.36
N ARG A 10 -5.16 8.73 18.51
CA ARG A 10 -5.53 9.93 19.29
C ARG A 10 -5.19 11.25 18.59
N THR A 11 -4.33 11.23 17.59
CA THR A 11 -4.00 12.43 16.80
C THR A 11 -4.99 12.72 15.68
N CYS A 12 -5.90 11.79 15.36
CA CYS A 12 -6.92 12.05 14.35
C CYS A 12 -8.24 12.55 14.96
N PHE A 13 -8.45 13.86 14.91
CA PHE A 13 -9.64 14.51 15.48
C PHE A 13 -10.91 14.41 14.61
N SER A 14 -10.78 14.05 13.33
CA SER A 14 -11.88 13.97 12.36
C SER A 14 -12.12 12.56 11.81
N CYS A 15 -11.38 11.55 12.28
CA CYS A 15 -11.52 10.18 11.82
C CYS A 15 -12.65 9.45 12.56
N SER A 16 -13.45 8.69 11.82
CA SER A 16 -14.19 7.56 12.39
C SER A 16 -13.21 6.39 12.56
N ILE A 17 -12.79 6.10 13.79
CA ILE A 17 -11.86 5.00 14.10
C ILE A 17 -12.33 3.68 13.49
N PRO A 18 -13.62 3.28 13.59
CA PRO A 18 -14.09 2.03 12.98
C PRO A 18 -13.92 1.98 11.45
N ASN A 19 -14.20 3.09 10.77
CA ASN A 19 -14.04 3.17 9.30
C ASN A 19 -12.56 3.14 8.92
N LEU A 20 -11.72 3.85 9.67
CA LEU A 20 -10.28 3.84 9.47
C LEU A 20 -9.70 2.43 9.66
N LEU A 21 -10.14 1.67 10.65
CA LEU A 21 -9.66 0.29 10.79
C LEU A 21 -10.12 -0.60 9.62
N ARG A 22 -11.39 -0.50 9.22
CA ARG A 22 -11.96 -1.33 8.15
C ARG A 22 -11.33 -1.06 6.79
N ASP A 23 -11.18 0.21 6.42
CA ASP A 23 -10.72 0.64 5.10
C ASP A 23 -9.21 0.45 4.90
N HIS A 24 -8.47 0.05 5.94
CA HIS A 24 -7.03 -0.19 5.88
C HIS A 24 -6.66 -1.65 6.18
N MET A 25 -7.65 -2.53 6.23
CA MET A 25 -7.42 -3.97 6.18
C MET A 25 -7.22 -4.41 4.74
N VAL A 26 -6.27 -5.30 4.52
CA VAL A 26 -5.94 -5.86 3.21
C VAL A 26 -5.99 -7.37 3.33
N SER A 27 -6.66 -8.03 2.38
CA SER A 27 -6.65 -9.50 2.26
C SER A 27 -5.34 -9.95 1.63
N GLY A 28 -4.60 -10.83 2.30
CA GLY A 28 -3.38 -11.44 1.75
C GLY A 28 -2.20 -11.44 2.71
N LEU A 29 -1.21 -12.27 2.38
CA LEU A 29 0.02 -12.46 3.16
C LEU A 29 1.14 -11.58 2.59
N PHE A 30 1.22 -10.36 3.10
CA PHE A 30 2.25 -9.41 2.70
C PHE A 30 3.39 -9.44 3.71
N THR A 31 4.40 -10.28 3.54
CA THR A 31 5.60 -10.24 4.41
C THR A 31 6.39 -8.96 4.17
N ILE A 32 7.19 -8.51 5.14
CA ILE A 32 8.03 -7.31 4.95
C ILE A 32 9.01 -7.48 3.78
N ASP A 33 9.57 -8.68 3.60
CA ASP A 33 10.48 -8.97 2.50
C ASP A 33 9.79 -8.97 1.14
N TYR A 34 8.53 -9.41 1.09
CA TYR A 34 7.71 -9.26 -0.10
C TYR A 34 7.46 -7.79 -0.40
N LEU A 35 7.00 -7.01 0.58
CA LEU A 35 6.71 -5.58 0.43
C LEU A 35 7.95 -4.75 0.03
N ARG A 36 9.16 -5.21 0.35
CA ARG A 36 10.40 -4.58 -0.11
C ARG A 36 10.69 -4.81 -1.60
N ARG A 37 10.19 -5.91 -2.18
CA ARG A 37 10.48 -6.35 -3.54
C ARG A 37 9.41 -5.99 -4.55
N ILE A 38 8.19 -5.70 -4.11
CA ILE A 38 7.13 -5.26 -5.02
C ILE A 38 7.50 -3.94 -5.69
N ALA A 39 6.88 -3.66 -6.84
CA ALA A 39 7.11 -2.44 -7.58
C ALA A 39 6.82 -1.20 -6.71
N PHE A 40 7.65 -0.17 -6.85
CA PHE A 40 7.41 1.09 -6.17
C PHE A 40 6.05 1.66 -6.57
N ARG A 41 5.28 2.16 -5.57
CA ARG A 41 3.90 2.64 -5.72
C ARG A 41 2.89 1.56 -6.14
N THR A 42 3.16 0.29 -5.83
CA THR A 42 2.15 -0.77 -5.97
C THR A 42 0.89 -0.39 -5.19
N LYS A 43 -0.27 -0.53 -5.82
CA LYS A 43 -1.57 -0.37 -5.18
C LYS A 43 -2.13 -1.72 -4.79
N ILE A 44 -2.59 -1.85 -3.54
CA ILE A 44 -3.19 -3.07 -3.02
C ILE A 44 -4.62 -2.77 -2.62
N GLU A 45 -5.57 -3.55 -3.15
CA GLU A 45 -6.98 -3.40 -2.81
C GLU A 45 -7.22 -3.75 -1.33
N THR A 46 -8.05 -2.94 -0.66
CA THR A 46 -8.41 -3.17 0.74
C THR A 46 -9.59 -4.15 0.85
N LEU A 47 -9.99 -4.53 2.07
CA LEU A 47 -11.20 -5.33 2.27
C LEU A 47 -12.48 -4.57 1.91
N SER A 48 -12.41 -3.23 1.89
CA SER A 48 -13.46 -2.40 1.33
C SER A 48 -13.31 -2.40 -0.21
N PRO A 49 -14.38 -2.64 -0.99
CA PRO A 49 -14.28 -2.67 -2.45
C PRO A 49 -13.93 -1.30 -3.01
N ARG A 50 -12.94 -1.24 -3.93
CA ARG A 50 -12.47 -0.05 -4.69
C ARG A 50 -11.38 0.86 -4.09
N PRO A 51 -11.24 1.10 -2.78
CA PRO A 51 -10.07 1.79 -2.27
C PRO A 51 -8.85 0.86 -2.27
N CYS A 52 -7.76 1.39 -2.81
CA CYS A 52 -6.44 0.80 -2.84
C CYS A 52 -5.51 1.58 -1.92
N ILE A 53 -4.68 0.85 -1.17
CA ILE A 53 -3.59 1.42 -0.41
C ILE A 53 -2.29 1.35 -1.20
N THR A 54 -1.53 2.45 -1.21
CA THR A 54 -0.26 2.51 -1.94
C THR A 54 0.88 2.01 -1.07
N VAL A 55 1.73 1.14 -1.61
CA VAL A 55 2.98 0.72 -0.98
C VAL A 55 4.16 1.35 -1.69
N THR A 56 5.06 1.94 -0.91
CA THR A 56 6.34 2.47 -1.39
C THR A 56 7.47 1.90 -0.57
N SER A 57 8.64 1.80 -1.19
CA SER A 57 9.88 1.40 -0.53
C SER A 57 10.98 2.39 -0.88
N HIS A 58 11.82 2.73 0.11
CA HIS A 58 13.04 3.49 -0.15
C HIS A 58 14.18 2.48 -0.32
N SER A 59 14.73 2.42 -1.53
CA SER A 59 15.94 1.63 -1.78
C SER A 59 17.09 2.24 -0.99
N VAL A 60 17.81 1.40 -0.25
CA VAL A 60 19.04 1.81 0.42
C VAL A 60 20.10 2.00 -0.65
N HIS A 61 20.71 3.19 -0.67
CA HIS A 61 21.69 3.55 -1.68
C HIS A 61 22.84 2.53 -1.68
N PRO A 62 23.19 1.94 -2.84
CA PRO A 62 24.19 0.86 -2.91
C PRO A 62 25.60 1.29 -2.44
N ASN A 63 25.86 2.60 -2.37
CA ASN A 63 27.13 3.16 -1.89
C ASN A 63 27.22 3.35 -0.36
N THR A 64 26.16 3.06 0.38
CA THR A 64 26.23 3.05 1.84
C THR A 64 26.48 1.62 2.30
N LYS A 65 27.61 1.36 2.98
CA LYS A 65 27.94 0.08 3.66
C LYS A 65 27.01 -0.22 4.85
N SER A 66 25.76 0.23 4.78
CA SER A 66 24.76 0.03 5.81
C SER A 66 23.93 -1.20 5.42
N THR A 67 24.00 -2.26 6.23
CA THR A 67 23.16 -3.46 6.13
C THR A 67 21.69 -3.19 6.46
N THR A 68 21.29 -1.92 6.62
CA THR A 68 19.91 -1.52 6.85
C THR A 68 19.05 -1.93 5.67
N ALA A 69 18.08 -2.81 5.92
CA ALA A 69 17.12 -3.20 4.91
C ALA A 69 16.25 -2.01 4.47
N ALA A 70 15.73 -2.04 3.23
CA ALA A 70 14.87 -1.00 2.69
C ALA A 70 13.66 -0.72 3.60
N LYS A 71 13.40 0.56 3.86
CA LYS A 71 12.21 1.02 4.58
C LYS A 71 10.99 0.88 3.69
N VAL A 72 9.89 0.45 4.28
CA VAL A 72 8.60 0.25 3.59
C VAL A 72 7.58 1.19 4.20
N PHE A 73 6.78 1.81 3.34
CA PHE A 73 5.70 2.70 3.71
C PHE A 73 4.39 2.20 3.10
N ILE A 74 3.33 2.24 3.90
CA ILE A 74 1.98 1.88 3.50
C ILE A 74 1.12 3.14 3.65
N GLY A 75 0.51 3.61 2.55
CA GLY A 75 -0.27 4.85 2.55
C GLY A 75 0.55 6.09 2.95
N GLY A 76 1.88 6.03 2.79
CA GLY A 76 2.80 7.08 3.24
C GLY A 76 3.30 6.94 4.68
N VAL A 77 2.83 5.94 5.44
CA VAL A 77 3.23 5.69 6.83
C VAL A 77 4.26 4.57 6.91
N GLU A 78 5.36 4.76 7.64
CA GLU A 78 6.42 3.77 7.80
C GLU A 78 5.94 2.55 8.60
N ILE A 79 6.29 1.35 8.13
CA ILE A 79 6.18 0.13 8.92
C ILE A 79 7.32 0.11 9.94
N THR A 80 6.98 0.23 11.22
CA THR A 80 7.96 0.23 12.33
C THR A 80 8.32 -1.18 12.78
N GLN A 81 7.32 -2.06 12.83
CA GLN A 81 7.51 -3.43 13.27
C GLN A 81 6.67 -4.36 12.42
N SER A 82 7.32 -5.28 11.71
CA SER A 82 6.64 -6.27 10.88
C SER A 82 6.45 -7.59 11.62
N GLY A 83 5.31 -8.24 11.42
CA GLY A 83 5.10 -9.62 11.90
C GLY A 83 4.78 -9.73 13.38
N LEU A 84 4.14 -8.71 13.98
CA LEU A 84 3.61 -8.77 15.35
C LEU A 84 2.68 -9.98 15.57
N PHE A 85 2.03 -10.42 14.50
CA PHE A 85 1.27 -11.66 14.45
C PHE A 85 1.42 -12.30 13.08
N ASN A 86 1.69 -13.60 13.05
CA ASN A 86 1.74 -14.41 11.85
C ASN A 86 1.25 -15.83 12.16
N ASN A 87 0.06 -16.17 11.69
CA ASN A 87 -0.54 -17.51 11.83
C ASN A 87 -0.76 -18.20 10.48
N ASN A 88 0.05 -17.86 9.47
CA ASN A 88 -0.07 -18.30 8.07
C ASN A 88 -1.38 -17.89 7.36
N MET A 89 -2.30 -17.20 8.03
CA MET A 89 -3.54 -16.67 7.46
C MET A 89 -3.57 -15.14 7.46
N ILE A 90 -3.01 -14.52 8.49
CA ILE A 90 -2.94 -13.07 8.65
C ILE A 90 -1.53 -12.67 9.09
N ILE A 91 -0.99 -11.63 8.45
CA ILE A 91 0.22 -10.94 8.90
C ILE A 91 -0.18 -9.54 9.34
N VAL A 92 0.19 -9.18 10.58
CA VAL A 92 -0.04 -7.85 11.14
C VAL A 92 1.29 -7.07 11.17
N HIS A 93 1.26 -5.86 10.62
CA HIS A 93 2.36 -4.90 10.66
C HIS A 93 1.96 -3.70 11.49
N ASP A 94 2.84 -3.30 12.39
CA ASP A 94 2.74 -2.04 13.12
C ASP A 94 3.15 -0.87 12.23
N ILE A 95 2.45 0.25 12.38
CA ILE A 95 2.80 1.50 11.71
C ILE A 95 2.89 2.65 12.72
N HIS A 96 3.83 3.55 12.46
CA HIS A 96 3.96 4.77 13.25
C HIS A 96 3.17 5.91 12.62
N GLY A 97 1.86 5.90 12.89
CA GLY A 97 0.91 6.87 12.37
C GLY A 97 -0.44 6.23 12.10
N PHE A 98 -1.27 6.96 11.37
CA PHE A 98 -2.51 6.44 10.80
C PHE A 98 -2.53 6.76 9.32
N ILE A 99 -3.17 5.90 8.53
CA ILE A 99 -3.39 6.16 7.12
C ILE A 99 -4.71 6.93 7.01
N SER A 100 -4.68 8.08 6.33
CA SER A 100 -5.86 8.89 6.06
C SER A 100 -6.85 8.16 5.16
N GLN A 101 -8.11 8.59 5.15
CA GLN A 101 -9.15 8.02 4.27
C GLN A 101 -8.67 7.84 2.83
N LEU A 102 -8.79 6.62 2.33
CA LEU A 102 -8.48 6.29 0.94
C LEU A 102 -9.57 6.83 0.03
N SER A 103 -9.17 7.32 -1.15
CA SER A 103 -10.15 7.68 -2.18
C SER A 103 -10.94 6.43 -2.62
N PRO A 104 -12.29 6.50 -2.71
CA PRO A 104 -13.12 5.40 -3.20
C PRO A 104 -12.79 4.94 -4.62
N PHE A 105 -12.03 5.74 -5.39
CA PHE A 105 -11.68 5.46 -6.79
C PHE A 105 -10.19 5.15 -6.96
N SER A 106 -9.45 4.96 -5.88
CA SER A 106 -7.98 4.83 -5.93
C SER A 106 -7.49 3.60 -6.72
N CYS A 107 -8.26 2.50 -6.75
CA CYS A 107 -8.02 1.37 -7.66
C CYS A 107 -8.54 1.61 -9.09
N ASP A 108 -9.61 2.40 -9.27
CA ASP A 108 -10.29 2.58 -10.57
C ASP A 108 -9.48 3.43 -11.56
N VAL A 109 -8.72 4.42 -11.07
CA VAL A 109 -7.92 5.30 -11.94
C VAL A 109 -6.88 4.51 -12.76
N GLU A 110 -6.32 3.42 -12.22
CA GLU A 110 -5.41 2.56 -13.00
C GLU A 110 -6.14 1.76 -14.08
N ARG A 111 -7.39 1.36 -13.82
CA ARG A 111 -8.22 0.64 -14.78
C ARG A 111 -8.58 1.52 -15.98
N MET A 112 -8.71 2.83 -15.78
CA MET A 112 -9.02 3.81 -16.82
C MET A 112 -7.79 4.25 -17.64
N THR A 113 -6.56 4.04 -17.14
CA THR A 113 -5.33 4.36 -17.88
C THR A 113 -4.91 3.31 -18.91
N SER A 114 -5.60 2.17 -19.00
CA SER A 114 -5.43 1.21 -20.10
C SER A 114 -6.14 1.68 -21.37
N LEU A 115 -5.79 2.87 -21.88
CA LEU A 115 -6.18 3.29 -23.21
C LEU A 115 -5.30 2.53 -24.22
N SER A 116 -5.78 1.37 -24.67
CA SER A 116 -5.32 0.79 -25.91
C SER A 116 -5.67 1.76 -27.04
N PHE A 117 -4.68 2.44 -27.61
CA PHE A 117 -4.88 3.14 -28.87
C PHE A 117 -5.35 2.11 -29.90
N PRO A 118 -6.50 2.31 -30.57
CA PRO A 118 -6.84 1.44 -31.69
C PRO A 118 -5.71 1.55 -32.73
N PRO A 119 -5.23 0.44 -33.30
CA PRO A 119 -4.27 0.50 -34.40
C PRO A 119 -4.88 1.40 -35.47
N HIS A 120 -4.14 2.43 -35.88
CA HIS A 120 -4.51 3.22 -37.05
C HIS A 120 -4.74 2.24 -38.20
N PRO A 121 -5.85 2.33 -38.95
CA PRO A 121 -5.93 1.61 -40.20
C PRO A 121 -4.83 2.17 -41.09
N GLU A 122 -3.76 1.39 -41.24
CA GLU A 122 -2.81 1.44 -42.34
C GLU A 122 -3.62 1.70 -43.61
N GLN A 123 -3.57 2.94 -44.10
CA GLN A 123 -4.13 3.29 -45.39
C GLN A 123 -3.24 2.63 -46.45
N CYS A 124 -3.67 1.42 -46.82
CA CYS A 124 -3.49 0.72 -48.09
C CYS A 124 -2.24 1.08 -48.93
N SER A 125 -1.29 0.14 -49.02
CA SER A 125 -0.32 0.08 -50.09
C SER A 125 -0.98 -0.24 -51.44
N ARG A 126 -0.97 0.68 -52.40
CA ARG A 126 -0.47 0.50 -53.79
C ARG A 126 -0.61 1.76 -54.62
#